data_AF-A0A8X6V4J5-F1
#
_entry.id   AF-A0A8X6V4J5-F1
#
_cell.length_a   1.000
_cell.length_b   1.000
_cell.length_c   1.000
_cell.angle_alpha   90.00
_cell.angle_beta   90.00
_cell.angle_gamma   90.00
#
_symmetry.space_group_name_H-M   'P 1'
#
loop_
_entity.id
_entity.type
_entity.pdbx_description
1 polymer ?
#
loop_
_entity_poly.entity_id
_entity_poly.type
_entity_poly.pdbx_seq_one_letter_code
_entity_poly.pdbx_strand_id
1 'polypeptide(L)'
;MILVIDDLESDHLPVILTLYTGSALIKIQLSTNWENFKFLLNNKPLPIPPSSSNGDLEIAIRRLGENISEALIEASKPKFKQPPLKLPSEIKAKIRHRNRIGKFWQRTRDPAVKFEFRTLCSGVTKDIRHFSQSRWECHIAALTPETGTLWRKISLFKKPS
;
A
#
# COMPACT_ATOMS: atom_id res chain seq x y z
N MET A 1 -2.62 8.91 -28.95
CA MET A 1 -2.38 8.11 -30.16
C MET A 1 -3.51 7.11 -30.34
N ILE A 2 -4.32 7.36 -31.36
CA ILE A 2 -5.44 6.53 -31.79
C ILE A 2 -4.98 5.75 -33.03
N LEU A 3 -5.26 4.45 -33.07
CA LEU A 3 -5.13 3.62 -34.27
C LEU A 3 -6.51 3.04 -34.59
N VAL A 4 -6.91 3.13 -35.85
CA VAL A 4 -8.11 2.47 -36.39
C VAL A 4 -7.64 1.17 -37.04
N ILE A 5 -8.28 0.05 -36.70
CA ILE A 5 -7.97 -1.27 -37.28
C ILE A 5 -9.18 -1.71 -38.10
N ASP A 6 -8.94 -2.01 -39.37
CA ASP A 6 -9.95 -2.34 -40.38
C ASP A 6 -10.15 -3.88 -40.50
N ASP A 7 -10.29 -4.58 -39.38
CA ASP A 7 -10.20 -6.06 -39.36
C ASP A 7 -11.40 -6.77 -38.71
N LEU A 8 -12.62 -6.22 -38.84
CA LEU A 8 -13.86 -6.90 -38.45
C LEU A 8 -14.96 -6.68 -39.49
N GLU A 9 -15.68 -7.75 -39.87
CA GLU A 9 -16.89 -7.74 -40.72
C GLU A 9 -18.12 -7.11 -40.02
N SER A 10 -17.93 -5.95 -39.37
CA SER A 10 -18.97 -5.18 -38.72
C SER A 10 -18.98 -3.78 -39.30
N ASP A 11 -20.16 -3.19 -39.51
CA ASP A 11 -20.31 -1.78 -39.92
C ASP A 11 -19.80 -0.77 -38.87
N HIS A 12 -19.16 -1.24 -37.80
CA HIS A 12 -18.56 -0.45 -36.75
C HIS A 12 -17.03 -0.58 -36.76
N LEU A 13 -16.35 0.53 -37.07
CA LEU A 13 -14.89 0.64 -36.97
C LEU A 13 -14.45 0.63 -35.49
N PRO A 14 -13.66 -0.37 -35.04
CA PRO A 14 -13.15 -0.37 -33.67
C PRO A 14 -12.11 0.75 -33.49
N VAL A 15 -12.32 1.60 -32.49
CA VAL A 15 -11.39 2.69 -32.13
C VAL A 15 -10.56 2.28 -30.92
N ILE A 16 -9.23 2.24 -31.07
CA ILE A 16 -8.31 1.97 -29.96
C ILE A 16 -7.90 3.29 -29.31
N LEU A 17 -8.20 3.42 -28.02
CA LEU A 17 -7.85 4.56 -27.19
C LEU A 17 -6.61 4.25 -26.34
N THR A 18 -5.48 4.90 -26.63
CA THR A 18 -4.26 4.76 -25.82
C THR A 18 -4.20 5.86 -24.77
N LEU A 19 -4.44 5.50 -23.50
CA LEU A 19 -4.29 6.39 -22.35
C LEU A 19 -2.87 6.32 -21.77
N TYR A 20 -2.13 7.42 -21.84
CA TYR A 20 -0.85 7.54 -21.16
C TYR A 20 -1.07 8.04 -19.73
N THR A 21 -1.07 7.13 -18.76
CA THR A 21 -1.24 7.46 -17.34
C THR A 21 0.05 7.89 -16.63
N GLY A 22 1.10 8.20 -17.39
CA GLY A 22 2.44 8.49 -16.86
C GLY A 22 3.13 7.26 -16.24
N SER A 23 4.46 7.28 -16.18
CA SER A 23 5.22 6.27 -15.45
C SER A 23 5.21 6.61 -13.97
N ALA A 24 4.23 6.07 -13.23
CA ALA A 24 4.22 6.14 -11.79
C ALA A 24 5.35 5.29 -11.22
N LEU A 25 6.58 5.82 -11.18
CA LEU A 25 7.69 5.31 -10.37
C LEU A 25 7.42 5.56 -8.89
N ILE A 26 6.26 5.16 -8.39
CA ILE A 26 5.92 5.34 -6.99
C ILE A 26 6.40 4.10 -6.24
N LYS A 27 7.69 4.10 -5.88
CA LYS A 27 8.27 3.14 -4.92
C LYS A 27 7.65 3.25 -3.52
N ILE A 28 6.72 4.18 -3.31
CA ILE A 28 5.98 4.39 -2.08
C ILE A 28 4.71 3.56 -2.18
N GLN A 29 4.52 2.59 -1.28
CA GLN A 29 3.22 1.91 -1.19
C GLN A 29 2.16 2.96 -0.83
N LEU A 30 1.30 3.30 -1.79
CA LEU A 30 0.16 4.18 -1.58
C LEU A 30 -1.05 3.34 -1.13
N SER A 31 -1.91 3.98 -0.36
CA SER A 31 -3.24 3.50 -0.03
C SER A 31 -4.24 4.47 -0.63
N THR A 32 -4.94 4.04 -1.66
CA THR A 32 -5.97 4.84 -2.34
C THR A 32 -7.32 4.63 -1.67
N ASN A 33 -8.03 5.70 -1.35
CA ASN A 33 -9.44 5.63 -1.00
C ASN A 33 -10.27 5.57 -2.29
N TRP A 34 -10.71 4.37 -2.69
CA TRP A 34 -11.44 4.17 -3.93
C TRP A 34 -12.81 4.86 -3.99
N GLU A 35 -13.45 5.08 -2.84
CA GLU A 35 -14.71 5.81 -2.78
C GLU A 35 -14.49 7.30 -3.04
N ASN A 36 -13.46 7.88 -2.39
CA ASN A 36 -13.06 9.26 -2.66
C ASN A 36 -12.55 9.44 -4.09
N PHE A 37 -11.80 8.48 -4.64
CA PHE A 37 -11.36 8.49 -6.03
C PHE A 37 -12.55 8.57 -6.99
N LYS A 38 -13.56 7.72 -6.81
CA LYS A 38 -14.79 7.75 -7.63
C LYS A 38 -15.52 9.08 -7.49
N PHE A 39 -15.64 9.59 -6.27
CA PHE A 39 -16.25 10.91 -6.03
C PHE A 39 -15.49 12.01 -6.77
N LEU A 40 -14.16 12.09 -6.63
CA LEU A 40 -13.33 13.09 -7.30
C LEU A 40 -13.44 12.98 -8.82
N LEU A 41 -13.40 11.76 -9.36
CA LEU A 41 -13.49 11.55 -10.81
C LEU A 41 -14.85 11.97 -11.37
N ASN A 42 -15.95 11.66 -10.67
CA ASN A 42 -17.30 12.01 -11.10
C ASN A 42 -17.57 13.53 -11.06
N ASN A 43 -16.87 14.26 -10.18
CA ASN A 43 -17.00 15.71 -10.07
C ASN A 43 -16.04 16.48 -11.00
N LYS A 44 -15.12 15.79 -11.69
CA LYS A 44 -14.27 16.43 -12.68
C LYS A 44 -15.02 16.61 -14.00
N PRO A 45 -14.84 17.77 -14.67
CA PRO A 45 -15.47 18.00 -15.96
C PRO A 45 -14.95 16.98 -16.97
N LEU A 46 -15.88 16.26 -17.61
CA LEU A 46 -15.54 15.44 -18.76
C LEU A 46 -15.09 16.37 -19.89
N PRO A 47 -13.92 16.15 -20.49
CA PRO A 47 -13.52 16.89 -21.67
C PRO A 47 -14.37 16.40 -22.84
N ILE A 48 -15.52 17.05 -23.06
CA ILE A 48 -16.34 16.83 -24.25
C ILE A 48 -15.71 17.69 -25.36
N PRO A 49 -15.10 17.10 -26.40
CA PRO A 49 -14.60 17.90 -27.51
C PRO A 49 -15.80 18.50 -28.26
N PRO A 50 -15.82 19.82 -28.51
CA PRO A 50 -16.90 20.49 -29.22
C PRO A 50 -16.91 20.19 -30.73
N SER A 51 -15.82 19.64 -31.28
CA SER A 51 -15.70 19.34 -32.71
C SER A 51 -14.96 18.00 -32.95
N SER A 52 -15.33 17.29 -34.03
CA SER A 52 -14.79 15.98 -34.43
C SER A 52 -13.39 16.05 -35.05
N SER A 53 -12.60 17.09 -34.75
CA SER A 53 -11.22 17.20 -35.23
C SER A 53 -10.30 16.26 -34.45
N ASN A 54 -9.38 15.59 -35.16
CA ASN A 54 -8.37 14.72 -34.53
C ASN A 54 -7.54 15.43 -33.45
N GLY A 55 -7.30 16.75 -33.59
CA GLY A 55 -6.59 17.54 -32.59
C GLY A 55 -7.39 17.74 -31.30
N ASP A 56 -8.70 17.99 -31.41
CA ASP A 56 -9.59 18.16 -30.26
C ASP A 56 -9.77 16.85 -29.49
N LEU A 57 -9.78 15.72 -30.21
CA LEU A 57 -9.81 14.39 -29.61
C LEU A 57 -8.55 14.10 -28.79
N GLU A 58 -7.34 14.34 -29.33
CA GLU A 58 -6.10 14.13 -28.59
C GLU A 58 -6.01 15.05 -27.36
N ILE A 59 -6.52 16.28 -27.43
CA ILE A 59 -6.63 17.18 -26.27
C ILE A 59 -7.58 16.62 -25.22
N ALA A 60 -8.74 16.08 -25.64
CA ALA A 60 -9.70 15.47 -24.73
C ALA A 60 -9.13 14.23 -24.03
N ILE A 61 -8.41 13.37 -24.77
CA ILE A 61 -7.73 12.18 -24.23
C ILE A 61 -6.68 12.58 -23.20
N ARG A 62 -5.86 13.59 -23.51
CA ARG A 62 -4.85 14.09 -22.57
C ARG A 62 -5.49 14.62 -21.29
N ARG A 63 -6.53 15.46 -21.40
CA ARG A 63 -7.28 16.00 -20.24
C ARG A 63 -7.92 14.89 -19.40
N LEU A 64 -8.44 13.84 -20.04
CA LEU A 64 -8.97 12.69 -19.34
C LEU A 64 -7.88 11.96 -18.53
N GLY A 65 -6.71 11.74 -19.14
CA GLY A 65 -5.56 11.15 -18.46
C GLY A 65 -5.08 11.98 -17.27
N GLU A 66 -5.00 13.30 -17.43
CA GLU A 66 -4.66 14.25 -16.36
C GLU A 66 -5.67 14.19 -15.22
N ASN A 67 -6.97 14.24 -15.53
CA ASN A 67 -8.05 14.15 -14.54
C ASN A 67 -7.96 12.87 -13.70
N ILE A 68 -7.73 11.72 -14.35
CA ILE A 68 -7.58 10.41 -13.70
C ILE A 68 -6.34 10.40 -12.79
N SER A 69 -5.20 10.86 -13.31
CA SER A 69 -3.94 10.88 -12.56
C SER A 69 -4.04 11.76 -11.31
N GLU A 70 -4.57 12.97 -11.46
CA GLU A 70 -4.76 13.90 -10.34
C GLU A 70 -5.75 13.36 -9.30
N ALA A 71 -6.90 12.81 -9.73
CA ALA A 71 -7.86 12.22 -8.81
C ALA A 71 -7.25 11.03 -8.05
N LEU A 72 -6.39 10.25 -8.71
CA LEU A 72 -5.66 9.14 -8.10
C LEU A 72 -4.65 9.65 -7.06
N ILE A 73 -3.90 10.70 -7.37
CA ILE A 73 -2.92 11.31 -6.45
C ILE A 73 -3.64 11.86 -5.21
N GLU A 74 -4.74 12.61 -5.40
CA GLU A 74 -5.51 13.23 -4.33
C GLU A 74 -6.22 12.20 -3.44
N ALA A 75 -6.76 11.14 -4.03
CA ALA A 75 -7.38 10.04 -3.28
C ALA A 75 -6.36 9.11 -2.61
N SER A 76 -5.07 9.26 -2.93
CA SER A 76 -4.00 8.40 -2.42
C SER A 76 -3.24 9.05 -1.28
N LYS A 77 -2.90 8.24 -0.28
CA LYS A 77 -2.00 8.64 0.80
C LYS A 77 -0.88 7.61 0.97
N PRO A 78 0.30 7.98 1.49
CA PRO A 78 1.31 7.01 1.88
C PRO A 78 0.69 5.97 2.80
N LYS A 79 0.79 4.68 2.44
CA LYS A 79 0.25 3.57 3.24
C LYS A 79 0.87 3.53 4.64
N PHE A 80 2.09 4.05 4.76
CA PHE A 80 2.81 4.16 6.02
C PHE A 80 3.29 5.59 6.22
N LYS A 81 2.85 6.24 7.32
CA LYS A 81 3.40 7.53 7.76
C LYS A 81 4.85 7.41 8.23
N GLN A 82 5.27 6.22 8.67
CA GLN A 82 6.63 5.88 9.05
C GLN A 82 6.94 4.47 8.54
N PRO A 83 8.17 4.18 8.08
CA PRO A 83 8.54 2.85 7.62
C PRO A 83 8.18 1.80 8.67
N PRO A 84 7.63 0.62 8.27
CA PRO A 84 7.36 -0.44 9.20
C PRO A 84 8.65 -0.80 9.95
N LEU A 85 8.50 -1.00 11.26
CA LEU A 85 9.63 -1.28 12.14
C LEU A 85 10.44 -2.47 11.62
N LYS A 86 11.74 -2.25 11.37
CA LYS A 86 12.62 -3.31 10.93
C LYS A 86 12.97 -4.20 12.12
N LEU A 87 12.49 -5.44 12.11
CA LEU A 87 12.94 -6.47 13.06
C LEU A 87 14.46 -6.73 12.91
N PRO A 88 15.16 -7.07 14.02
CA PRO A 88 16.53 -7.56 13.99
C PRO A 88 16.72 -8.74 13.02
N SER A 89 17.92 -8.84 12.44
CA SER A 89 18.28 -9.91 11.49
C SER A 89 18.09 -11.30 12.08
N GLU A 90 18.40 -11.47 13.37
CA GLU A 90 18.25 -12.72 14.12
C GLU A 90 16.80 -13.20 14.20
N ILE A 91 15.87 -12.31 14.59
CA ILE A 91 14.43 -12.61 14.64
C ILE A 91 13.92 -12.95 13.24
N LYS A 92 14.39 -12.23 12.21
CA LYS A 92 14.06 -12.53 10.81
C LYS A 92 14.60 -13.90 10.37
N ALA A 93 15.80 -14.29 10.81
CA ALA A 93 16.36 -15.60 10.52
C ALA A 93 15.52 -16.71 11.16
N LYS A 94 15.13 -16.55 12.43
CA LYS A 94 14.23 -17.49 13.13
C LYS A 94 12.85 -17.57 12.47
N ILE A 95 12.26 -16.46 12.04
CA ILE A 95 10.99 -16.46 11.28
C ILE A 95 11.15 -17.25 9.98
N ARG A 96 12.23 -17.03 9.23
CA ARG A 96 12.49 -17.76 7.97
C ARG A 96 12.62 -19.26 8.23
N HIS A 97 13.36 -19.66 9.26
CA HIS A 97 13.50 -21.06 9.64
C HIS A 97 12.16 -21.68 10.06
N ARG A 98 11.41 -21.03 10.96
CA ARG A 98 10.05 -21.42 11.35
C ARG A 98 9.13 -21.62 10.13
N ASN A 99 9.18 -20.72 9.16
CA ASN A 99 8.37 -20.83 7.94
C ASN A 99 8.80 -22.00 7.06
N ARG A 100 10.10 -22.32 6.98
CA ARG A 100 10.61 -23.51 6.27
C ARG A 100 10.08 -24.79 6.91
N ILE A 101 10.18 -24.92 8.25
CA ILE A 101 9.65 -26.08 8.98
C ILE A 101 8.13 -26.18 8.83
N GLY A 102 7.40 -25.05 8.86
CA GLY A 102 5.95 -25.03 8.62
C GLY A 102 5.56 -25.56 7.24
N LYS A 103 6.30 -25.16 6.18
CA LYS A 103 6.11 -25.71 4.83
C LYS A 103 6.44 -27.21 4.77
N PHE A 104 7.47 -27.65 5.48
CA PHE A 104 7.85 -29.06 5.53
C PHE A 104 6.75 -29.89 6.21
N TRP A 105 6.27 -29.46 7.38
CA TRP A 105 5.16 -30.12 8.10
C TRP A 105 3.89 -30.18 7.25
N GLN A 106 3.53 -29.12 6.52
CA GLN A 106 2.33 -29.14 5.67
C GLN A 106 2.38 -30.24 4.60
N ARG A 107 3.59 -30.55 4.09
CA ARG A 107 3.82 -31.58 3.07
C ARG A 107 3.88 -32.98 3.67
N THR A 108 4.64 -33.17 4.75
CA THR A 108 4.89 -34.49 5.32
C THR A 108 3.83 -34.93 6.33
N ARG A 109 3.15 -33.97 6.96
CA ARG A 109 2.25 -34.17 8.11
C ARG A 109 2.89 -34.89 9.30
N ASP A 110 4.22 -34.95 9.35
CA ASP A 110 4.98 -35.60 10.41
C ASP A 110 4.75 -34.92 11.79
N PRO A 111 4.31 -35.67 12.82
CA PRO A 111 4.15 -35.15 14.18
C PRO A 111 5.42 -34.57 14.81
N ALA A 112 6.60 -35.13 14.53
CA ALA A 112 7.87 -34.62 15.06
C ALA A 112 8.16 -33.22 14.52
N VAL A 113 7.98 -33.04 13.21
CA VAL A 113 8.11 -31.73 12.54
C VAL A 113 7.06 -30.74 13.04
N LYS A 114 5.82 -31.20 13.33
CA LYS A 114 4.79 -30.35 13.95
C LYS A 114 5.24 -29.82 15.30
N PHE A 115 5.84 -30.67 16.13
CA PHE A 115 6.35 -30.28 17.43
C PHE A 115 7.45 -29.23 17.30
N GLU A 116 8.43 -29.46 16.43
CA GLU A 116 9.49 -28.50 16.12
C GLU A 116 8.92 -27.16 15.65
N PHE A 117 7.97 -27.18 14.70
CA PHE A 117 7.30 -25.98 14.22
C PHE A 117 6.61 -25.20 15.35
N ARG A 118 5.92 -25.88 16.27
CA ARG A 118 5.28 -25.23 17.43
C ARG A 118 6.30 -24.61 18.38
N THR A 119 7.40 -25.29 18.64
CA THR A 119 8.51 -24.78 19.46
C THR A 119 9.10 -23.51 18.83
N LEU A 120 9.36 -23.53 17.53
CA LEU A 120 9.85 -22.36 16.79
C LEU A 120 8.83 -21.22 16.77
N CYS A 121 7.53 -21.51 16.63
CA CYS A 121 6.49 -20.50 16.73
C CYS A 121 6.50 -19.82 18.11
N SER A 122 6.58 -20.60 19.19
CA SER A 122 6.66 -20.06 20.56
C SER A 122 7.91 -19.20 20.74
N GLY A 123 9.07 -19.69 20.30
CA GLY A 123 10.34 -18.95 20.35
C GLY A 123 10.27 -17.61 19.63
N VAL A 124 9.79 -17.59 18.39
CA VAL A 124 9.63 -16.33 17.63
C VAL A 124 8.67 -15.37 18.31
N THR A 125 7.55 -15.86 18.87
CA THR A 125 6.61 -15.00 19.61
C THR A 125 7.27 -14.38 20.85
N LYS A 126 8.08 -15.15 21.59
CA LYS A 126 8.85 -14.65 22.73
C LYS A 126 9.86 -13.59 22.31
N ASP A 127 10.62 -13.84 21.24
CA ASP A 127 11.62 -12.90 20.73
C ASP A 127 10.99 -11.58 20.28
N ILE A 128 9.86 -11.63 19.56
CA ILE A 128 9.14 -10.43 19.12
C ILE A 128 8.59 -9.66 20.33
N ARG A 129 8.06 -10.36 21.34
CA ARG A 129 7.57 -9.74 22.57
C ARG A 129 8.71 -9.04 23.31
N HIS A 130 9.84 -9.72 23.50
CA HIS A 130 11.01 -9.15 24.15
C HIS A 130 11.51 -7.92 23.41
N PHE A 131 11.68 -8.01 22.09
CA PHE A 131 12.10 -6.87 21.27
C PHE A 131 11.14 -5.67 21.37
N SER A 132 9.83 -5.93 21.37
CA SER A 132 8.81 -4.87 21.54
C SER A 132 8.88 -4.25 22.93
N GLN A 133 9.07 -5.06 23.96
CA GLN A 133 9.19 -4.63 25.34
C GLN A 133 10.43 -3.78 25.58
N SER A 134 11.62 -4.25 25.18
CA SER A 134 12.87 -3.48 25.32
C SER A 134 12.79 -2.15 24.59
N ARG A 135 12.15 -2.12 23.42
CA ARG A 135 11.93 -0.87 22.69
C ARG A 135 10.99 0.08 23.43
N TRP A 136 9.93 -0.45 24.02
CA TRP A 136 9.01 0.35 24.83
C TRP A 136 9.72 0.93 26.05
N GLU A 137 10.54 0.13 26.74
CA GLU A 137 11.36 0.56 27.86
C GLU A 137 12.34 1.67 27.45
N CYS A 138 13.07 1.50 26.35
CA CYS A 138 13.94 2.55 25.81
C CYS A 138 13.16 3.82 25.46
N HIS A 139 11.95 3.68 24.89
CA HIS A 139 11.11 4.82 24.56
C HIS A 139 10.65 5.58 25.80
N ILE A 140 10.22 4.87 26.85
CA ILE A 140 9.83 5.45 28.13
C ILE A 140 11.02 6.12 28.81
N ALA A 141 12.19 5.48 28.82
CA ALA A 141 13.42 6.05 29.39
C ALA A 141 13.88 7.32 28.66
N ALA A 142 13.58 7.44 27.36
CA ALA A 142 13.89 8.64 26.57
C ALA A 142 12.87 9.78 26.76
N LEU A 143 11.74 9.56 27.45
CA LEU A 143 10.80 10.64 27.76
C LEU A 143 11.37 11.50 28.88
N THR A 144 11.46 12.82 28.63
CA THR A 144 11.91 13.77 29.64
C THR A 144 10.80 14.77 29.99
N PRO A 145 10.66 15.17 31.27
CA PRO A 145 9.75 16.23 31.66
C PRO A 145 10.11 17.58 31.00
N GLU A 146 11.41 17.82 30.81
CA GLU A 146 11.99 19.06 30.28
C GLU A 146 11.55 19.36 28.84
N THR A 147 11.45 18.33 28.00
CA THR A 147 11.03 18.46 26.60
C THR A 147 9.50 18.49 26.44
N GLY A 148 8.73 18.37 27.52
CA GLY A 148 7.27 18.27 27.51
C GLY A 148 6.71 16.99 26.87
N THR A 149 7.58 16.09 26.40
CA THR A 149 7.19 14.84 25.73
C THR A 149 6.51 13.86 26.69
N LEU A 150 6.96 13.82 27.95
CA LEU A 150 6.34 13.04 29.01
C LEU A 150 4.89 13.50 29.27
N TRP A 151 4.67 14.81 29.45
CA TRP A 151 3.33 15.36 29.72
C TRP A 151 2.35 15.13 28.58
N ARG A 152 2.81 15.32 27.32
CA ARG A 152 2.01 15.01 26.13
C ARG A 152 1.63 13.53 26.05
N LYS A 153 2.49 12.63 26.53
CA LYS A 153 2.19 11.19 26.57
C LYS A 153 1.18 10.85 27.66
N ILE A 154 1.33 11.43 28.86
CA ILE A 154 0.41 11.24 30.00
C ILE A 154 -0.99 11.75 29.66
N SER A 155 -1.12 12.89 28.97
CA SER A 155 -2.43 13.45 28.61
C SER A 155 -3.22 12.55 27.65
N LEU A 156 -2.55 11.77 26.80
CA LEU A 156 -3.20 10.78 25.92
C LEU A 156 -3.86 9.63 26.71
N PHE A 157 -3.34 9.30 27.89
CA PHE A 157 -3.92 8.28 28.78
C PHE A 157 -5.06 8.83 29.65
N LYS A 158 -5.19 10.15 29.77
CA LYS A 158 -6.18 10.81 30.64
C LYS A 158 -7.54 11.07 29.98
N LYS A 159 -7.74 10.79 28.68
CA LYS A 159 -9.07 10.94 28.06
C LYS A 159 -10.05 9.93 28.69
N PRO A 160 -11.05 10.36 29.48
CA PRO A 160 -12.14 9.50 29.88
C PRO A 160 -13.04 9.23 28.65
N SER A 161 -13.67 8.07 28.64
CA SER A 161 -14.81 7.77 27.76
C SER A 161 -16.04 8.58 28.18
#